data_AF-A0A951AUK9-F1
#
_entry.id   AF-A0A951AUK9-F1
#
_cell.length_a   1.000
_cell.length_b   1.000
_cell.length_c   1.000
_cell.angle_alpha   90.00
_cell.angle_beta   90.00
_cell.angle_gamma   90.00
#
_symmetry.space_group_name_H-M   'P 1'
#
loop_
_entity.id
_entity.type
_entity.pdbx_description
1 polymer ?
#
loop_
_entity_poly.entity_id
_entity_poly.type
_entity_poly.pdbx_seq_one_letter_code
_entity_poly.pdbx_strand_id
1 'polypeptide(L)'
;MTVDSPDVLAAKRLLDLAKGVGFVFQRVAPGEDGPLLGRRQTVDWQDEIFLGGFGEACSAVRRRRYSLVVPGGLPIAQRVNGSALHVLHTVLSEWSAT
;
A
#
# COMPACT_ATOMS: atom_id res chain seq x y z
N MET A 1 3.43 27.25 0.10
CA MET A 1 3.35 26.34 -1.06
C MET A 1 4.72 25.71 -1.24
N THR A 2 4.94 24.56 -0.65
CA THR A 2 6.11 23.72 -0.89
C THR A 2 5.94 23.07 -2.25
N VAL A 3 6.90 23.27 -3.15
CA VAL A 3 6.91 22.59 -4.45
C VAL A 3 7.22 21.12 -4.19
N ASP A 4 6.32 20.21 -4.58
CA ASP A 4 6.56 18.78 -4.45
C ASP A 4 7.85 18.39 -5.18
N SER A 5 8.66 17.54 -4.56
CA SER A 5 9.81 16.96 -5.24
C SER A 5 9.35 15.99 -6.35
N PRO A 6 10.21 15.69 -7.35
CA PRO A 6 9.88 14.72 -8.41
C PRO A 6 9.41 13.37 -7.85
N ASP A 7 10.01 12.92 -6.76
CA ASP A 7 9.66 11.66 -6.09
C ASP A 7 8.26 11.70 -5.49
N VAL A 8 7.86 12.84 -4.90
CA VAL A 8 6.51 13.02 -4.35
C VAL A 8 5.48 13.02 -5.48
N LEU A 9 5.77 13.69 -6.60
CA LEU A 9 4.89 13.66 -7.78
C LEU A 9 4.75 12.25 -8.37
N ALA A 10 5.85 11.51 -8.46
CA ALA A 10 5.84 10.13 -8.94
C ALA A 10 5.03 9.21 -8.00
N ALA A 11 5.22 9.34 -6.68
CA ALA A 11 4.47 8.58 -5.71
C ALA A 11 2.98 8.93 -5.71
N LYS A 12 2.59 10.20 -5.90
CA LYS A 12 1.18 10.60 -6.09
C LYS A 12 0.56 9.92 -7.31
N ARG A 13 1.26 9.86 -8.45
CA ARG A 13 0.79 9.15 -9.65
C ARG A 13 0.62 7.65 -9.40
N LEU A 14 1.57 7.02 -8.71
CA LEU A 14 1.45 5.60 -8.36
C LEU A 14 0.30 5.35 -7.38
N LEU A 15 0.02 6.28 -6.46
CA LEU A 15 -1.14 6.19 -5.58
C LEU A 15 -2.44 6.19 -6.37
N ASP A 16 -2.56 7.03 -7.41
CA ASP A 16 -3.75 7.04 -8.27
C ASP A 16 -3.87 5.77 -9.11
N LEU A 17 -2.75 5.22 -9.60
CA LEU A 17 -2.74 3.90 -10.24
C LEU A 17 -3.17 2.80 -9.28
N ALA A 18 -2.71 2.83 -8.02
CA ALA A 18 -3.10 1.89 -6.99
C ALA A 18 -4.61 1.90 -6.74
N LYS A 19 -5.23 3.09 -6.69
CA LYS A 19 -6.69 3.22 -6.63
C LYS A 19 -7.36 2.59 -7.86
N GLY A 20 -6.82 2.84 -9.05
CA GLY A 20 -7.32 2.28 -10.31
C GLY A 20 -7.31 0.76 -10.38
N VAL A 21 -6.38 0.09 -9.69
CA VAL A 21 -6.30 -1.38 -9.62
C VAL A 21 -7.01 -1.98 -8.40
N GLY A 22 -7.88 -1.21 -7.75
CA GLY A 22 -8.80 -1.70 -6.72
C GLY A 22 -8.34 -1.52 -5.27
N PHE A 23 -7.27 -0.77 -5.00
CA PHE A 23 -6.98 -0.37 -3.62
C PHE A 23 -7.92 0.75 -3.16
N VAL A 24 -8.63 0.51 -2.06
CA VAL A 24 -9.41 1.53 -1.37
C VAL A 24 -8.54 2.15 -0.28
N PHE A 25 -8.22 3.42 -0.43
CA PHE A 25 -7.43 4.18 0.54
C PHE A 25 -8.32 4.95 1.51
N GLN A 26 -7.99 4.85 2.79
CA GLN A 26 -8.63 5.60 3.87
C GLN A 26 -7.57 6.35 4.66
N ARG A 27 -7.93 7.53 5.16
CA ARG A 27 -7.04 8.31 6.03
C ARG A 27 -7.15 7.77 7.45
N VAL A 28 -6.02 7.49 8.10
CA VAL A 28 -6.00 6.90 9.45
C VAL A 28 -5.66 7.91 10.55
N ALA A 29 -5.26 9.14 10.20
CA ALA A 29 -5.13 10.24 11.15
C ALA A 29 -5.53 11.59 10.51
N PRO A 30 -5.93 12.61 11.31
CA PRO A 30 -6.29 13.94 10.81
C PRO A 30 -5.13 14.67 10.11
N GLY A 31 -5.45 15.57 9.16
CA GLY A 31 -4.49 16.39 8.42
C GLY A 31 -4.55 16.16 6.90
N GLU A 32 -4.25 17.20 6.10
CA GLU A 32 -4.31 17.13 4.63
C GLU A 32 -3.31 16.11 4.05
N ASP A 33 -2.16 15.96 4.70
CA ASP A 33 -1.11 14.97 4.40
C ASP A 33 -1.05 13.82 5.42
N GLY A 34 -2.11 13.64 6.21
CA GLY A 34 -2.17 12.56 7.20
C GLY A 34 -2.06 11.17 6.57
N PRO A 35 -1.55 10.17 7.31
CA PRO A 35 -1.26 8.84 6.83
C PRO A 35 -2.46 8.15 6.17
N LEU A 36 -2.17 7.34 5.15
CA LEU A 36 -3.15 6.59 4.37
C LEU A 36 -2.98 5.09 4.57
N LEU A 37 -4.10 4.38 4.65
CA LEU A 37 -4.17 2.93 4.62
C LEU A 37 -4.96 2.49 3.39
N GLY A 38 -4.27 1.89 2.42
CA GLY A 38 -4.84 1.25 1.24
C GLY A 38 -5.13 -0.22 1.51
N ARG A 39 -6.31 -0.70 1.12
CA ARG A 39 -6.67 -2.12 1.18
C ARG A 39 -7.18 -2.60 -0.17
N ARG A 40 -6.72 -3.76 -0.61
CA ARG A 40 -7.25 -4.47 -1.78
C ARG A 40 -7.50 -5.93 -1.39
N GLN A 41 -8.69 -6.42 -1.71
CA GLN A 41 -9.05 -7.82 -1.51
C GLN A 41 -9.32 -8.45 -2.86
N THR A 42 -8.66 -9.58 -3.14
CA THR A 42 -8.96 -10.46 -4.27
C THR A 42 -9.47 -11.79 -3.75
N VAL A 43 -9.73 -12.75 -4.65
CA VAL A 43 -10.10 -14.13 -4.27
C VAL A 43 -9.00 -14.73 -3.38
N ASP A 44 -7.76 -14.49 -3.78
CA ASP A 44 -6.58 -15.16 -3.26
C ASP A 44 -5.84 -14.37 -2.19
N TRP A 45 -5.93 -13.04 -2.24
CA TRP A 45 -5.05 -12.14 -1.49
C TRP A 45 -5.82 -11.08 -0.72
N GLN A 46 -5.26 -10.69 0.42
CA GLN A 46 -5.57 -9.47 1.13
C GLN A 46 -4.29 -8.63 1.20
N ASP A 47 -4.29 -7.54 0.44
CA ASP A 47 -3.18 -6.60 0.37
C ASP A 47 -3.50 -5.35 1.21
N GLU A 48 -2.54 -4.90 1.99
CA GLU A 48 -2.59 -3.67 2.77
C GLU A 48 -1.36 -2.81 2.45
N ILE A 49 -1.56 -1.51 2.24
CA ILE A 49 -0.50 -0.52 2.03
C ILE A 49 -0.67 0.58 3.08
N PHE A 50 0.32 0.77 3.93
CA PHE A 50 0.38 1.91 4.85
C PHE A 50 1.35 2.95 4.31
N LEU A 51 0.86 4.18 4.13
CA LEU A 51 1.64 5.35 3.75
C LEU A 51 1.65 6.31 4.94
N GLY A 52 2.77 6.39 5.68
CA GLY A 52 2.93 7.33 6.80
C GLY A 52 2.93 8.80 6.37
N GLY A 53 3.35 9.02 5.12
CA GLY A 53 3.57 10.29 4.47
C GLY A 53 4.58 10.05 3.34
N PHE A 54 4.63 10.90 2.31
CA PHE A 54 5.52 10.65 1.17
C PHE A 54 7.02 10.64 1.52
N GLY A 55 7.40 11.25 2.66
CA GLY A 55 8.75 11.22 3.22
C GLY A 55 8.94 10.35 4.47
N GLU A 56 7.91 9.62 4.91
CA GLU A 56 7.95 8.79 6.13
C GLU A 56 8.04 7.29 5.81
N ALA A 57 8.20 6.48 6.88
CA ALA A 57 8.24 5.02 6.79
C ALA A 57 6.90 4.45 6.30
N CYS A 58 6.89 4.02 5.04
CA CYS A 58 5.77 3.34 4.41
C CYS A 58 5.99 1.82 4.45
N SER A 59 4.90 1.07 4.38
CA SER A 59 4.97 -0.39 4.29
C SER A 59 3.81 -0.97 3.49
N ALA A 60 3.99 -2.16 2.94
CA ALA A 60 2.93 -2.96 2.37
C ALA A 60 3.03 -4.40 2.84
N VAL A 61 1.88 -5.03 3.01
CA VAL A 61 1.75 -6.44 3.42
C VAL A 61 0.75 -7.13 2.50
N ARG A 62 1.14 -8.29 1.97
CA ARG A 62 0.25 -9.20 1.25
C ARG A 62 0.05 -10.46 2.07
N ARG A 63 -1.20 -10.80 2.33
CA ARG A 63 -1.61 -12.01 3.06
C ARG A 63 -2.44 -12.91 2.16
N ARG A 64 -2.22 -14.22 2.25
CA ARG A 64 -3.00 -15.21 1.48
C ARG A 64 -4.33 -15.47 2.18
N ARG A 65 -5.46 -15.38 1.48
CA ARG A 65 -6.79 -15.65 2.05
C ARG A 65 -7.06 -17.13 2.28
N TYR A 66 -6.43 -17.99 1.48
CA TYR A 66 -6.54 -19.44 1.59
C TYR A 66 -5.27 -19.98 2.27
N SER A 67 -5.33 -20.05 3.58
CA SER A 67 -4.39 -20.84 4.36
C SER A 67 -5.21 -21.57 5.41
N LEU A 68 -4.86 -22.85 5.64
CA LEU A 68 -5.32 -23.66 6.78
C LEU A 68 -5.45 -22.77 8.00
N VAL A 69 -6.54 -22.91 8.78
CA VAL A 69 -6.77 -22.11 9.99
C VAL A 69 -5.53 -22.16 10.89
N VAL A 70 -4.67 -21.14 10.80
CA VAL A 70 -3.51 -20.96 11.66
C VAL A 70 -3.96 -20.08 12.83
N PRO A 71 -3.81 -20.51 14.09
CA PRO A 71 -4.05 -19.63 15.23
C PRO A 71 -3.14 -18.39 15.12
N GLY A 72 -3.73 -17.20 14.96
CA GLY A 72 -2.98 -15.93 14.88
C GLY A 72 -3.23 -15.06 13.64
N GLY A 73 -4.03 -15.50 12.67
CA GLY A 73 -4.43 -14.71 11.51
C GLY A 73 -3.92 -15.25 10.17
N LEU A 74 -4.14 -14.50 9.08
CA LEU A 74 -3.66 -14.90 7.75
C LEU A 74 -2.13 -14.78 7.68
N PRO A 75 -1.40 -15.81 7.19
CA PRO A 75 0.04 -15.73 7.07
C PRO A 75 0.44 -14.61 6.12
N ILE A 76 1.43 -13.81 6.54
CA ILE A 76 2.06 -12.80 5.70
C ILE A 76 2.88 -13.54 4.64
N ALA A 77 2.49 -13.40 3.38
CA ALA A 77 3.22 -13.99 2.27
C ALA A 77 4.35 -13.06 1.81
N GLN A 78 4.11 -11.76 1.78
CA GLN A 78 5.10 -10.77 1.38
C GLN A 78 4.96 -9.50 2.23
N ARG A 79 6.10 -8.85 2.51
CA ARG A 79 6.16 -7.56 3.19
C ARG A 79 7.23 -6.69 2.55
N VAL A 80 6.90 -5.42 2.32
CA VAL A 80 7.81 -4.40 1.80
C VAL A 80 7.79 -3.22 2.76
N ASN A 81 8.93 -2.61 3.05
CA ASN A 81 9.02 -1.36 3.80
C ASN A 81 9.95 -0.40 3.04
N GLY A 82 9.69 0.91 3.12
CA GLY A 82 10.53 1.90 2.45
C GLY A 82 9.82 3.24 2.27
N SER A 83 10.29 4.03 1.31
CA SER A 83 9.60 5.27 0.90
C SER A 83 8.27 4.95 0.22
N ALA A 84 7.37 5.94 0.15
CA ALA A 84 6.09 5.79 -0.55
C ALA A 84 6.29 5.38 -2.02
N LEU A 85 7.28 5.97 -2.70
CA LEU A 85 7.63 5.63 -4.08
C LEU A 85 8.03 4.15 -4.21
N HIS A 86 8.94 3.69 -3.35
CA HIS A 86 9.42 2.30 -3.38
C HIS A 86 8.28 1.32 -3.10
N VAL A 87 7.50 1.56 -2.04
CA VAL A 87 6.39 0.67 -1.65
C VAL A 87 5.33 0.59 -2.74
N LEU A 88 4.88 1.72 -3.27
CA LEU A 88 3.84 1.74 -4.31
C LEU A 88 4.33 1.11 -5.61
N HIS A 89 5.59 1.36 -6.00
CA HIS A 89 6.18 0.76 -7.19
C HIS A 89 6.26 -0.77 -7.07
N THR A 90 6.79 -1.27 -5.96
CA THR A 90 6.93 -2.72 -5.73
C THR A 90 5.56 -3.40 -5.72
N VAL A 91 4.58 -2.84 -5.02
CA VAL A 91 3.21 -3.41 -5.01
C VAL A 91 2.61 -3.40 -6.40
N LEU A 92 2.71 -2.32 -7.17
CA LEU A 92 2.09 -2.28 -8.49
C LEU A 92 2.78 -3.18 -9.52
N SER A 93 4.09 -3.38 -9.38
CA SER A 93 4.88 -4.19 -10.32
C SER A 93 4.82 -5.68 -10.01
N GLU A 94 4.86 -6.05 -8.73
CA GLU A 94 5.00 -7.45 -8.31
C GLU A 94 3.68 -8.07 -7.86
N TRP A 95 2.71 -7.25 -7.45
CA TRP A 95 1.45 -7.72 -6.88
C TRP A 95 0.28 -7.60 -7.88
N SER A 96 0.55 -7.74 -9.18
CA SER A 96 -0.50 -7.86 -10.19
C SER A 96 -1.46 -8.99 -9.83
N ALA A 97 -2.77 -8.74 -9.95
CA ALA A 97 -3.82 -9.66 -9.52
C ALA A 97 -3.71 -10.99 -10.27
N THR A 98 -3.24 -12.02 -9.59
CA THR A 98 -3.58 -13.42 -9.86
C THR A 98 -4.73 -13.82 -8.95
#